data_AF-A0A7C7NYB7-F1
#
_entry.id   AF-A0A7C7NYB7-F1
#
_cell.length_a   1.000
_cell.length_b   1.000
_cell.length_c   1.000
_cell.angle_alpha   90.00
_cell.angle_beta   90.00
_cell.angle_gamma   90.00
#
_symmetry.space_group_name_H-M   'P 1'
#
loop_
_entity.id
_entity.type
_entity.pdbx_description
1 polymer ?
#
loop_
_entity_poly.entity_id
_entity_poly.type
_entity_poly.pdbx_seq_one_letter_code
_entity_poly.pdbx_strand_id
1 'polypeptide(L)'
;MTSLHPADAVRLLVEIPEGGGSAVVSTVVGDNRFTGNRIAWVVMEKGEPESRGSLGLPQADEAVMKLMRATLENPRASDGLHELTIADHPFEVYIE
;
A
#
# COMPACT_ATOMS: atom_id res chain seq x y z
N MET A 1 14.48 1.28 -3.04
CA MET A 1 13.38 2.18 -3.43
C MET A 1 13.12 3.16 -2.32
N THR A 2 12.62 4.35 -2.62
CA THR A 2 12.23 5.38 -1.64
C THR A 2 10.75 5.28 -1.33
N SER A 3 10.32 5.80 -0.17
CA SER A 3 8.90 5.91 0.17
C SER A 3 8.15 6.73 -0.89
N LEU A 4 6.88 6.36 -1.12
CA LEU A 4 5.96 7.19 -1.90
C LEU A 4 5.69 8.50 -1.15
N HIS A 5 5.73 9.61 -1.86
CA HIS A 5 5.43 10.92 -1.28
C HIS A 5 3.93 11.03 -0.94
N PRO A 6 3.51 11.67 0.17
CA PRO A 6 2.10 11.76 0.56
C PRO A 6 1.21 12.37 -0.53
N ALA A 7 1.69 13.41 -1.21
CA ALA A 7 0.93 14.04 -2.28
C ALA A 7 0.70 13.10 -3.47
N ASP A 8 1.69 12.27 -3.80
CA ASP A 8 1.57 11.30 -4.90
C ASP A 8 0.61 10.16 -4.51
N ALA A 9 0.66 9.72 -3.25
CA ALA A 9 -0.28 8.73 -2.73
C ALA A 9 -1.74 9.20 -2.85
N VAL A 10 -2.04 10.42 -2.42
CA VAL A 10 -3.39 11.00 -2.54
C VAL A 10 -3.80 11.14 -4.01
N ARG A 11 -2.89 11.58 -4.88
CA ARG A 11 -3.18 11.70 -6.31
C ARG A 11 -3.53 10.36 -6.94
N LEU A 12 -2.82 9.29 -6.59
CA LEU A 12 -3.12 7.94 -7.10
C LEU A 12 -4.54 7.49 -6.73
N LEU A 13 -4.96 7.74 -5.49
CA LEU A 13 -6.31 7.35 -5.03
C LEU A 13 -7.45 8.10 -5.74
N VAL A 14 -7.16 9.22 -6.40
CA VAL A 14 -8.14 10.00 -7.17
C VAL A 14 -8.02 9.73 -8.66
N GLU A 15 -6.84 9.95 -9.23
CA GLU A 15 -6.61 9.93 -10.68
C GLU A 15 -6.76 8.53 -11.27
N ILE A 16 -6.35 7.48 -10.53
CA ILE A 16 -6.40 6.10 -11.04
C ILE A 16 -7.86 5.62 -11.18
N PRO A 17 -8.74 5.73 -10.17
CA PRO A 17 -10.16 5.42 -10.34
C PRO A 17 -10.86 6.27 -11.39
N GLU A 18 -10.56 7.58 -11.50
CA GLU A 18 -11.13 8.44 -12.54
C GLU A 18 -10.78 7.96 -13.96
N GLY A 19 -9.59 7.37 -14.12
CA GLY A 19 -9.12 6.73 -15.35
C GLY A 19 -9.64 5.31 -15.58
N GLY A 20 -10.52 4.78 -14.71
CA GLY A 20 -11.07 3.43 -14.80
C GLY A 20 -10.17 2.33 -14.21
N GLY A 21 -9.12 2.69 -13.47
CA GLY A 21 -8.26 1.77 -12.74
C GLY A 21 -8.66 1.59 -11.28
N SER A 22 -7.77 0.99 -10.51
CA SER A 22 -7.86 0.89 -9.04
C SER A 22 -6.47 1.10 -8.44
N ALA A 23 -6.42 1.84 -7.33
CA ALA A 23 -5.21 2.04 -6.57
C ALA A 23 -5.49 1.70 -5.11
N VAL A 24 -4.49 1.11 -4.46
CA VAL A 24 -4.47 0.92 -3.01
C VAL A 24 -3.18 1.52 -2.49
N VAL A 25 -3.26 2.27 -1.40
CA VAL A 25 -2.12 2.83 -0.70
C VAL A 25 -2.03 2.18 0.68
N SER A 26 -0.81 1.83 1.06
CA SER A 26 -0.50 1.45 2.43
C SER A 26 0.47 2.43 3.06
N THR A 27 0.17 2.86 4.29
CA THR A 27 1.01 3.75 5.10
C THR A 27 1.41 3.05 6.39
N VAL A 28 2.69 3.08 6.76
CA VAL A 28 3.11 2.62 8.10
C VAL A 28 2.62 3.61 9.14
N VAL A 29 1.87 3.13 10.14
CA VAL A 29 1.28 3.98 11.19
C VAL A 29 1.81 3.66 12.60
N GLY A 30 2.38 2.48 12.82
CA GLY A 30 2.96 2.12 14.11
C GLY A 30 4.19 2.99 14.46
N ASP A 31 4.53 3.07 15.75
CA ASP A 31 5.68 3.81 16.28
C ASP A 31 7.00 3.08 15.98
N ASN A 32 7.62 3.37 14.83
CA ASN A 32 8.89 2.79 14.42
C ASN A 32 9.65 3.72 13.45
N ARG A 33 10.86 3.34 13.05
CA ARG A 33 11.70 4.17 12.17
C ARG A 33 11.12 4.41 10.76
N PHE A 34 10.06 3.71 10.39
CA PHE A 34 9.42 3.74 9.08
C PHE A 34 8.04 4.39 9.11
N THR A 35 7.58 4.91 10.25
CA THR A 35 6.28 5.59 10.37
C THR A 35 6.13 6.65 9.28
N GLY A 36 5.00 6.62 8.58
CA GLY A 36 4.71 7.49 7.45
C GLY A 36 5.31 7.04 6.13
N ASN A 37 6.09 5.96 6.06
CA ASN A 37 6.49 5.39 4.77
C ASN A 37 5.28 4.79 4.05
N ARG A 38 5.29 4.88 2.73
CA ARG A 38 4.15 4.53 1.87
C ARG A 38 4.57 3.71 0.68
N ILE A 39 3.68 2.79 0.31
CA ILE A 39 3.70 2.02 -0.92
C ILE A 39 2.30 2.04 -1.53
N ALA A 40 2.21 2.01 -2.84
CA ALA A 40 0.95 1.87 -3.56
C ALA A 40 1.00 0.67 -4.51
N TRP A 41 -0.15 0.03 -4.69
CA TRP A 41 -0.40 -0.94 -5.74
C TRP A 41 -1.43 -0.37 -6.71
N VAL A 42 -1.07 -0.30 -7.99
CA VAL A 42 -1.87 0.34 -9.04
C VAL A 42 -2.23 -0.71 -10.09
N VAL A 43 -3.51 -0.79 -10.43
CA VAL A 43 -4.06 -1.65 -11.47
C VAL A 43 -4.83 -0.77 -12.45
N MET A 44 -4.42 -0.77 -13.72
CA MET A 44 -5.14 -0.08 -14.79
C MET A 44 -5.99 -1.08 -15.58
N GLU A 45 -7.07 -0.62 -16.22
CA GLU A 45 -7.86 -1.46 -17.14
C GLU A 45 -6.99 -2.07 -18.26
N LYS A 46 -5.97 -1.31 -18.69
CA LYS A 46 -4.99 -1.73 -19.71
C LYS A 46 -3.59 -1.49 -19.17
N GLY A 47 -2.86 -2.57 -18.90
CA GLY A 47 -1.48 -2.52 -18.44
C GLY A 47 -1.19 -3.59 -17.40
N GLU A 48 0.09 -3.84 -17.16
CA GLU A 48 0.51 -4.67 -16.03
C GLU A 48 0.36 -3.88 -14.72
N PRO A 49 -0.11 -4.52 -13.64
CA PRO A 49 -0.10 -3.91 -12.33
C PRO A 49 1.31 -3.50 -11.87
N GLU A 50 1.41 -2.39 -11.15
CA GLU A 50 2.70 -1.87 -10.69
C GLU A 50 2.67 -1.40 -9.23
N SER A 51 3.83 -1.48 -8.58
CA SER A 51 4.05 -0.92 -7.25
C SER A 51 4.77 0.42 -7.34
N ARG A 52 4.34 1.40 -6.54
CA ARG A 52 5.01 2.70 -6.41
C ARG A 52 5.42 2.97 -4.97
N GLY A 53 6.67 3.34 -4.76
CA GLY A 53 7.23 3.58 -3.43
C GLY A 53 7.59 2.31 -2.67
N SER A 54 7.93 2.45 -1.39
CA SER A 54 8.41 1.36 -0.52
C SER A 54 8.20 1.75 0.94
N LEU A 55 7.94 0.76 1.78
CA LEU A 55 7.87 0.91 3.24
C LEU A 55 9.27 0.99 3.87
N GLY A 56 10.33 0.79 3.07
CA GLY A 56 11.72 0.85 3.51
C GLY A 56 12.28 -0.48 4.05
N LEU A 57 11.49 -1.55 4.00
CA LEU A 57 11.89 -2.90 4.36
C LEU A 57 11.36 -3.92 3.33
N PRO A 58 12.22 -4.62 2.58
CA PRO A 58 11.77 -5.49 1.48
C PRO A 58 10.74 -6.56 1.88
N GLN A 59 10.90 -7.16 3.07
CA GLN A 59 9.97 -8.17 3.59
C GLN A 59 8.59 -7.57 3.92
N ALA A 60 8.57 -6.32 4.41
CA ALA A 60 7.32 -5.61 4.66
C ALA A 60 6.65 -5.21 3.34
N ASP A 61 7.43 -4.74 2.35
CA ASP A 61 6.92 -4.43 1.01
C ASP A 61 6.22 -5.64 0.40
N GLU A 62 6.85 -6.82 0.42
CA GLU A 62 6.27 -8.05 -0.12
C GLU A 62 4.98 -8.46 0.62
N ALA A 63 5.01 -8.46 1.96
CA ALA A 63 3.87 -8.86 2.79
C ALA A 63 2.67 -7.92 2.60
N VAL A 64 2.90 -6.60 2.64
CA VAL A 64 1.85 -5.59 2.47
C VAL A 64 1.31 -5.59 1.04
N MET A 65 2.17 -5.78 0.04
CA MET A 65 1.72 -5.94 -1.35
C MET A 65 0.79 -7.13 -1.56
N LYS A 66 0.95 -8.21 -0.77
CA LYS A 66 0.02 -9.34 -0.80
C LYS A 66 -1.33 -8.97 -0.18
N LEU A 67 -1.34 -8.22 0.92
CA LEU A 67 -2.56 -7.70 1.54
C LEU A 67 -3.32 -6.73 0.64
N MET A 68 -2.62 -5.76 0.03
CA MET A 68 -3.24 -4.79 -0.88
C MET A 68 -3.89 -5.47 -2.08
N ARG A 69 -3.23 -6.49 -2.67
CA ARG A 69 -3.79 -7.30 -3.76
C ARG A 69 -5.07 -8.02 -3.34
N ALA A 70 -5.07 -8.68 -2.18
CA ALA A 70 -6.25 -9.34 -1.65
C ALA A 70 -7.40 -8.35 -1.35
N THR A 71 -7.07 -7.10 -1.03
CA THR A 71 -8.06 -6.04 -0.77
C THR A 71 -8.80 -5.64 -2.05
N LEU A 72 -8.09 -5.52 -3.18
CA LEU A 72 -8.73 -5.24 -4.48
C LEU A 72 -9.61 -6.39 -4.98
N GLU A 73 -9.22 -7.63 -4.73
CA GLU A 73 -9.94 -8.82 -5.22
C GLU A 73 -11.24 -9.09 -4.45
N ASN A 74 -11.36 -8.58 -3.22
CA ASN A 74 -12.49 -8.82 -2.35
C ASN A 74 -13.20 -7.49 -2.00
N PRO A 75 -14.40 -7.23 -2.54
CA PRO A 75 -15.17 -6.01 -2.22
C PRO A 75 -15.56 -5.86 -0.75
N ARG A 76 -15.36 -6.90 0.07
CA ARG A 76 -15.59 -6.90 1.51
C ARG A 76 -14.29 -6.91 2.33
N ALA A 77 -13.14 -6.86 1.68
CA ALA A 77 -11.88 -6.69 2.39
C ALA A 77 -11.87 -5.31 3.04
N SER A 78 -11.34 -5.27 4.26
CA SER A 78 -11.31 -4.07 5.07
C SER A 78 -10.17 -3.17 4.58
N ASP A 79 -10.53 -1.98 4.14
CA ASP A 79 -9.71 -0.80 4.40
C ASP A 79 -9.48 -0.66 5.92
N GLY A 80 -8.43 0.04 6.32
CA GLY A 80 -8.13 0.29 7.72
C GLY A 80 -6.80 -0.26 8.22
N LEU A 81 -6.73 -0.50 9.53
CA LEU A 81 -5.52 -0.90 10.23
C LEU A 81 -5.27 -2.42 10.11
N HIS A 82 -4.03 -2.77 9.78
CA HIS A 82 -3.55 -4.14 9.69
C HIS A 82 -2.24 -4.27 10.46
N GLU A 83 -2.19 -5.22 11.39
CA GLU A 83 -0.98 -5.59 12.12
C GLU A 83 -0.32 -6.80 11.46
N LEU A 84 0.98 -6.69 11.20
CA LEU A 84 1.82 -7.74 10.62
C LEU A 84 2.98 -8.05 11.57
N THR A 85 3.46 -9.29 11.55
CA THR A 85 4.74 -9.63 12.17
C THR A 85 5.81 -9.73 11.08
N ILE A 86 6.78 -8.80 11.09
CA ILE A 86 7.89 -8.77 10.13
C ILE A 86 9.20 -8.90 10.90
N ALA A 87 9.99 -9.94 10.61
CA ALA A 87 11.24 -10.23 11.32
C ALA A 87 11.09 -10.20 12.85
N ASP A 88 10.05 -10.89 13.37
CA ASP A 88 9.70 -10.97 14.80
C ASP A 88 9.32 -9.64 15.49
N HIS A 89 9.07 -8.59 14.71
CA HIS A 89 8.60 -7.30 15.21
C HIS A 89 7.20 -6.96 14.68
N PRO A 90 6.33 -6.36 15.51
CA PRO A 90 5.04 -5.87 15.06
C PRO A 90 5.25 -4.71 14.08
N PHE A 91 4.47 -4.72 13.00
CA PHE A 91 4.52 -3.77 11.91
C PHE A 91 3.09 -3.42 11.52
N GLU A 92 2.66 -2.21 11.88
CA GLU A 92 1.29 -1.77 11.67
C GLU A 92 1.19 -0.85 10.46
N VAL A 93 0.26 -1.16 9.58
CA VAL A 93 -0.05 -0.36 8.39
C VAL A 93 -1.53 -0.01 8.32
N TYR A 94 -1.82 1.16 7.79
CA TYR A 94 -3.16 1.53 7.33
C TYR A 94 -3.24 1.32 5.82
N ILE A 95 -4.28 0.65 5.35
CA ILE A 95 -4.55 0.39 3.92
C ILE A 95 -5.83 1.12 3.53
N GLU A 96 -5.79 1.84 2.41
CA GLU A 96 -6.93 2.53 1.80
C GLU A 96 -6.92 2.43 0.27
#